data_AF-A0AAJ2WLZ4-F1
#
_entry.id   AF-A0AAJ2WLZ4-F1
#
_cell.length_a   1.000
_cell.length_b   1.000
_cell.length_c   1.000
_cell.angle_alpha   90.00
_cell.angle_beta   90.00
_cell.angle_gamma   90.00
#
_symmetry.space_group_name_H-M   'P 1'
#
loop_
_entity.id
_entity.type
_entity.pdbx_description
1 polymer ?
#
loop_
_entity_poly.entity_id
_entity_poly.type
_entity_poly.pdbx_seq_one_letter_code
_entity_poly.pdbx_strand_id
1 'polypeptide(L)'
;MKWFLPGVFLLFATVAGCATSGQAPSSNPAALLPSKAIKGSAELDGSQVELRGYLVAQFEDRGIWDSKAEYRRYNSEASCVSLLIPKRMIDQVERRSGAYATIRGKLIGDLRSRGTVLLGGCNVVAIEVQELGEN
;
A
#
# COMPACT_ATOMS: atom_id res chain seq x y z
N MET A 1 23.33 -14.45 -75.06
CA MET A 1 21.85 -14.27 -75.08
C MET A 1 21.18 -15.41 -74.33
N LYS A 2 20.83 -15.19 -73.06
CA LYS A 2 19.67 -15.75 -72.35
C LYS A 2 19.76 -15.27 -70.91
N TRP A 3 18.80 -14.43 -70.57
CA TRP A 3 18.56 -13.86 -69.24
C TRP A 3 17.98 -14.94 -68.34
N PHE A 4 18.28 -14.93 -67.05
CA PHE A 4 17.28 -15.11 -65.98
C PHE A 4 17.93 -14.77 -64.62
N LEU A 5 17.28 -13.88 -63.88
CA LEU A 5 17.70 -13.29 -62.60
C LEU A 5 17.68 -14.30 -61.44
N PRO A 6 18.51 -14.10 -60.39
CA PRO A 6 18.48 -14.89 -59.17
C PRO A 6 17.29 -14.47 -58.31
N GLY A 7 16.37 -15.40 -58.05
CA GLY A 7 15.31 -15.25 -57.05
C GLY A 7 15.92 -15.33 -55.65
N VAL A 8 16.19 -14.18 -55.05
CA VAL A 8 16.59 -14.06 -53.65
C VAL A 8 15.42 -14.47 -52.76
N PHE A 9 15.58 -15.58 -52.07
CA PHE A 9 14.71 -16.03 -50.98
C PHE A 9 14.82 -15.04 -49.82
N LEU A 10 13.83 -14.14 -49.67
CA LEU A 10 13.67 -13.31 -48.48
C LEU A 10 12.91 -14.12 -47.42
N LEU A 11 13.68 -14.79 -46.56
CA LEU A 11 13.21 -15.30 -45.26
C LEU A 11 12.81 -14.11 -44.39
N PHE A 12 11.50 -13.83 -44.31
CA PHE A 12 10.96 -12.93 -43.29
C PHE A 12 10.99 -13.64 -41.94
N ALA A 13 12.07 -13.40 -41.18
CA ALA A 13 12.10 -13.62 -39.75
C ALA A 13 11.25 -12.54 -39.06
N THR A 14 9.96 -12.82 -38.85
CA THR A 14 9.13 -11.99 -37.97
C THR A 14 9.50 -12.28 -36.53
N VAL A 15 10.38 -11.44 -36.00
CA VAL A 15 10.77 -11.37 -34.60
C VAL A 15 9.58 -10.99 -33.74
N ALA A 16 9.42 -11.75 -32.66
CA ALA A 16 8.81 -11.43 -31.38
C ALA A 16 8.04 -10.11 -31.27
N GLY A 17 6.72 -10.25 -31.16
CA GLY A 17 5.85 -9.26 -30.54
C GLY A 17 4.77 -9.99 -29.80
N CYS A 18 5.07 -10.52 -28.60
CA CYS A 18 4.04 -10.86 -27.63
C CYS A 18 3.34 -9.55 -27.28
N ALA A 19 2.32 -9.18 -28.05
CA ALA A 19 1.25 -8.33 -27.56
C ALA A 19 0.43 -9.18 -26.59
N THR A 20 1.05 -9.54 -25.46
CA THR A 20 0.27 -9.73 -24.25
C THR A 20 -0.34 -8.37 -24.03
N SER A 21 -1.65 -8.24 -24.24
CA SER A 21 -2.40 -7.17 -23.61
C SER A 21 -2.08 -7.32 -22.14
N GLY A 22 -1.12 -6.50 -21.67
CA GLY A 22 -0.85 -6.28 -20.28
C GLY A 22 -2.07 -5.60 -19.70
N GLN A 23 -3.13 -6.38 -19.54
CA GLN A 23 -4.00 -6.20 -18.41
C GLN A 23 -3.05 -6.40 -17.23
N ALA A 24 -2.49 -5.29 -16.76
CA ALA A 24 -1.77 -5.26 -15.49
C ALA A 24 -2.67 -6.06 -14.55
N PRO A 25 -2.15 -7.13 -13.91
CA PRO A 25 -2.97 -7.86 -12.97
C PRO A 25 -3.53 -6.78 -12.03
N SER A 26 -4.85 -6.65 -12.02
CA SER A 26 -5.58 -5.94 -10.97
C SER A 26 -5.38 -6.75 -9.70
N SER A 27 -4.13 -6.78 -9.25
CA SER A 27 -3.70 -7.12 -7.93
C SER A 27 -4.04 -5.90 -7.11
N ASN A 28 -5.33 -5.71 -6.82
CA ASN A 28 -5.64 -5.19 -5.51
C ASN A 28 -5.42 -6.39 -4.60
N PRO A 29 -4.23 -6.57 -3.99
CA PRO A 29 -4.13 -7.51 -2.89
C PRO A 29 -5.24 -7.13 -1.91
N ALA A 30 -6.06 -8.11 -1.52
CA ALA A 30 -7.15 -7.87 -0.59
C ALA A 30 -6.61 -7.07 0.60
N ALA A 31 -7.31 -5.98 0.96
CA ALA A 31 -6.86 -5.06 2.00
C ALA A 31 -6.44 -5.82 3.26
N LEU A 32 -5.25 -5.52 3.75
CA LEU A 32 -4.67 -6.15 4.93
C LEU A 32 -5.28 -5.54 6.19
N LEU A 33 -5.45 -6.36 7.23
CA LEU A 33 -5.64 -5.85 8.58
C LEU A 33 -4.31 -5.27 9.09
N PRO A 34 -4.33 -4.17 9.86
CA PRO A 34 -3.15 -3.61 10.52
C PRO A 34 -2.26 -4.65 11.24
N SER A 35 -2.84 -5.60 11.97
CA SER A 35 -2.08 -6.66 12.65
C SER A 35 -1.31 -7.58 11.71
N LYS A 36 -1.83 -7.80 10.49
CA LYS A 36 -1.12 -8.56 9.45
C LYS A 36 0.05 -7.76 8.88
N ALA A 37 -0.14 -6.46 8.67
CA ALA A 37 0.93 -5.56 8.24
C ALA A 37 2.05 -5.44 9.30
N ILE A 38 1.69 -5.45 10.59
CA ILE A 38 2.68 -5.45 11.69
C ILE A 38 3.51 -6.72 11.69
N LYS A 39 2.85 -7.90 11.61
CA LYS A 39 3.53 -9.20 11.62
C LYS A 39 4.44 -9.41 10.41
N GLY A 40 4.04 -8.92 9.24
CA GLY A 40 4.83 -8.99 8.00
C GLY A 40 5.60 -7.70 7.68
N SER A 41 5.88 -6.87 8.69
CA SER A 41 6.41 -5.52 8.45
C SER A 41 7.82 -5.51 7.87
N ALA A 42 8.62 -6.56 8.12
CA ALA A 42 9.96 -6.70 7.57
C ALA A 42 9.91 -6.95 6.04
N GLU A 43 8.98 -7.79 5.57
CA GLU A 43 8.82 -8.09 4.15
C GLU A 43 8.08 -6.98 3.39
N LEU A 44 7.15 -6.30 4.07
CA LEU A 44 6.32 -5.25 3.48
C LEU A 44 6.96 -3.86 3.54
N ASP A 45 8.11 -3.70 4.20
CA ASP A 45 8.76 -2.40 4.34
C ASP A 45 9.04 -1.75 2.99
N GLY A 46 8.65 -0.48 2.85
CA GLY A 46 8.80 0.29 1.63
C GLY A 46 7.82 -0.08 0.51
N SER A 47 6.99 -1.11 0.68
CA SER A 47 6.04 -1.57 -0.32
C SER A 47 4.74 -0.76 -0.29
N GLN A 48 4.05 -0.73 -1.42
CA GLN A 48 2.68 -0.24 -1.52
C GLN A 48 1.71 -1.28 -0.96
N VAL A 49 0.91 -0.87 0.02
CA VAL A 49 -0.08 -1.73 0.67
C VAL A 49 -1.43 -1.03 0.75
N GLU A 50 -2.47 -1.83 0.87
CA GLU A 50 -3.82 -1.38 1.20
C GLU A 50 -4.19 -1.94 2.58
N LEU A 51 -4.55 -1.06 3.51
CA LEU A 51 -4.96 -1.41 4.87
C LEU A 51 -6.45 -1.12 5.05
N ARG A 52 -7.18 -2.02 5.69
CA ARG A 52 -8.58 -1.80 6.09
C ARG A 52 -8.71 -1.93 7.59
N GLY A 53 -9.39 -0.97 8.20
CA GLY A 53 -9.50 -0.92 9.66
C GLY A 53 -10.31 0.27 10.15
N TYR A 54 -10.37 0.41 11.47
CA TYR A 54 -10.99 1.54 12.16
C TYR A 54 -10.01 2.72 12.20
N LEU A 55 -10.39 3.83 11.57
CA LEU A 55 -9.54 5.02 11.39
C LEU A 55 -9.68 5.96 12.59
N VAL A 56 -8.55 6.39 13.14
CA VAL A 56 -8.46 7.43 14.18
C VAL A 56 -7.44 8.46 13.74
N ALA A 57 -7.86 9.72 13.59
CA ALA A 57 -7.00 10.82 13.13
C ALA A 57 -6.66 11.86 14.23
N GLN A 58 -7.28 11.74 15.41
CA GLN A 58 -7.10 12.66 16.53
C GLN A 58 -5.66 12.62 17.05
N PHE A 59 -5.27 13.71 17.75
CA PHE A 59 -3.97 13.81 18.39
C PHE A 59 -3.95 12.85 19.58
N GLU A 60 -2.90 12.02 19.66
CA GLU A 60 -2.87 10.77 20.43
C GLU A 60 -3.71 9.68 19.74
N ASP A 61 -3.05 8.58 19.35
CA ASP A 61 -3.64 7.42 18.66
C ASP A 61 -3.94 7.56 17.16
N ARG A 62 -3.22 8.46 16.48
CA ARG A 62 -3.33 8.65 15.03
C ARG A 62 -2.88 7.37 14.31
N GLY A 63 -3.86 6.61 13.84
CA GLY A 63 -3.65 5.25 13.37
C GLY A 63 -4.84 4.66 12.62
N ILE A 64 -4.57 3.59 11.87
CA ILE A 64 -5.60 2.65 11.43
C ILE A 64 -5.48 1.39 12.28
N TRP A 65 -6.58 1.03 12.92
CA TRP A 65 -6.69 -0.05 13.89
C TRP A 65 -7.42 -1.26 13.30
N ASP A 66 -7.09 -2.48 13.72
CA ASP A 66 -7.83 -3.68 13.27
C ASP A 66 -9.35 -3.53 13.47
N SER A 67 -9.75 -2.94 14.59
CA SER A 67 -11.15 -2.70 14.91
C SER A 67 -11.34 -1.60 15.95
N LYS A 68 -12.58 -1.13 16.10
CA LYS A 68 -13.00 -0.25 17.20
C LYS A 68 -12.76 -0.89 18.58
N ALA A 69 -12.85 -2.21 18.69
CA ALA A 69 -12.63 -2.93 19.95
C ALA A 69 -11.15 -2.93 20.35
N GLU A 70 -10.25 -3.14 19.40
CA GLU A 70 -8.80 -3.09 19.64
C GLU A 70 -8.32 -1.68 20.00
N TYR A 71 -8.88 -0.65 19.35
CA TYR A 71 -8.68 0.75 19.75
C TYR A 71 -9.09 0.99 21.22
N ARG A 72 -10.28 0.54 21.62
CA ARG A 72 -10.77 0.70 23.00
C ARG A 72 -9.94 -0.05 24.04
N ARG A 73 -9.33 -1.17 23.67
CA ARG A 73 -8.42 -1.95 24.52
C ARG A 73 -7.00 -1.41 24.52
N TYR A 74 -6.70 -0.45 23.65
CA TYR A 74 -5.39 0.16 23.50
C TYR A 74 -4.28 -0.85 23.17
N ASN A 75 -4.57 -1.82 22.31
CA ASN A 75 -3.60 -2.85 21.90
C ASN A 75 -2.70 -2.36 20.74
N SER A 76 -2.09 -1.18 20.90
CA SER A 76 -1.46 -0.43 19.80
C SER A 76 -0.30 -1.17 19.13
N GLU A 77 0.51 -1.90 19.90
CA GLU A 77 1.69 -2.60 19.36
C GLU A 77 1.34 -3.75 18.41
N ALA A 78 0.17 -4.36 18.58
CA ALA A 78 -0.23 -5.55 17.82
C ALA A 78 -1.32 -5.27 16.76
N SER A 79 -2.00 -4.13 16.84
CA SER A 79 -3.24 -3.90 16.07
C SER A 79 -3.37 -2.51 15.45
N CYS A 80 -2.34 -1.65 15.57
CA CYS A 80 -2.40 -0.30 15.03
C CYS A 80 -1.18 0.04 14.15
N VAL A 81 -1.47 0.58 12.96
CA VAL A 81 -0.47 1.18 12.08
C VAL A 81 -0.61 2.70 12.14
N SER A 82 0.49 3.40 12.44
CA SER A 82 0.51 4.86 12.57
C SER A 82 0.30 5.55 11.22
N LEU A 83 -0.41 6.68 11.19
CA LEU A 83 -0.63 7.41 9.93
C LEU A 83 0.36 8.57 9.78
N LEU A 84 1.11 8.55 8.69
CA LEU A 84 1.85 9.72 8.19
C LEU A 84 0.98 10.37 7.11
N ILE A 85 0.24 11.40 7.50
CA ILE A 85 -0.76 12.05 6.65
C ILE A 85 -0.12 13.26 5.96
N PRO A 86 -0.04 13.30 4.62
CA PRO A 86 0.40 14.51 3.91
C PRO A 86 -0.52 15.69 4.21
N LYS A 87 0.03 16.91 4.32
CA LYS A 87 -0.74 18.13 4.63
C LYS A 87 -2.01 18.29 3.79
N ARG A 88 -1.94 17.98 2.50
CA ARG A 88 -3.06 18.06 1.55
C ARG A 88 -4.24 17.11 1.85
N MET A 89 -4.03 16.09 2.69
CA MET A 89 -5.02 15.05 3.00
C MET A 89 -5.56 15.13 4.42
N ILE A 90 -5.01 16.00 5.29
CA ILE A 90 -5.36 16.07 6.72
C ILE A 90 -6.87 16.20 6.91
N ASP A 91 -7.50 17.21 6.30
CA ASP A 91 -8.94 17.43 6.45
C ASP A 91 -9.78 16.24 5.94
N GLN A 92 -9.30 15.55 4.91
CA GLN A 92 -10.00 14.39 4.36
C GLN A 92 -9.94 13.18 5.30
N VAL A 93 -8.77 12.94 5.90
CA VAL A 93 -8.57 11.85 6.88
C VAL A 93 -9.33 12.16 8.16
N GLU A 94 -9.25 13.39 8.66
CA GLU A 94 -9.93 13.82 9.90
C GLU A 94 -11.45 13.70 9.79
N ARG A 95 -12.04 14.10 8.65
CA ARG A 95 -13.50 13.93 8.41
C ARG A 95 -13.95 12.47 8.43
N ARG A 96 -13.06 11.51 8.16
CA ARG A 96 -13.38 10.07 8.21
C ARG A 96 -13.00 9.40 9.53
N SER A 97 -12.37 10.14 10.45
CA SER A 97 -12.00 9.61 11.77
C SER A 97 -13.23 9.09 12.51
N GLY A 98 -13.09 7.96 13.19
CA GLY A 98 -14.18 7.30 13.91
C GLY A 98 -15.02 6.34 13.07
N ALA A 99 -14.63 6.07 11.82
CA ALA A 99 -15.26 5.09 10.93
C ALA A 99 -14.27 4.01 10.49
N TYR A 100 -14.79 2.93 9.92
CA TYR A 100 -13.96 2.01 9.15
C TYR A 100 -13.58 2.66 7.83
N ALA A 101 -12.34 2.46 7.39
CA ALA A 101 -11.82 3.01 6.15
C ALA A 101 -10.79 2.06 5.54
N THR A 102 -10.54 2.25 4.25
CA THR A 102 -9.43 1.65 3.52
C THR A 102 -8.40 2.73 3.22
N ILE A 103 -7.13 2.47 3.49
CA ILE A 103 -6.00 3.37 3.25
C ILE A 103 -5.02 2.68 2.34
N ARG A 104 -4.65 3.33 1.24
CA ARG A 104 -3.53 2.88 0.40
C ARG A 104 -2.34 3.80 0.61
N GLY A 105 -1.17 3.19 0.70
CA GLY A 105 0.05 3.94 0.94
C GLY A 105 1.30 3.08 1.03
N LYS A 106 2.42 3.74 1.31
CA LYS A 106 3.72 3.09 1.50
C LYS A 106 3.87 2.67 2.95
N LEU A 107 4.08 1.38 3.20
CA LEU A 107 4.37 0.91 4.56
C LEU A 107 5.81 1.27 4.95
N ILE A 108 5.99 1.67 6.20
CA ILE A 108 7.30 1.90 6.82
C ILE A 108 7.36 0.96 8.03
N GLY A 109 8.10 -0.12 7.86
CA GLY A 109 8.34 -1.13 8.88
C GLY A 109 9.35 -0.67 9.92
N ASP A 110 9.17 -1.19 11.14
CA ASP A 110 10.10 -1.08 12.26
C ASP A 110 10.60 0.35 12.52
N LEU A 111 9.70 1.21 13.01
CA LEU A 111 10.03 2.59 13.37
C LEU A 111 11.05 2.68 14.52
N ARG A 112 11.04 1.69 15.42
CA ARG A 112 11.89 1.68 16.62
C ARG A 112 13.36 1.45 16.26
N SER A 113 13.67 0.50 15.39
CA SER A 113 15.07 0.29 14.97
C SER A 113 15.63 1.46 14.18
N ARG A 114 14.76 2.28 13.57
CA ARG A 114 15.12 3.54 12.90
C ARG A 114 15.26 4.73 13.85
N GLY A 115 15.11 4.53 15.16
CA GLY A 115 15.15 5.60 16.16
C GLY A 115 14.02 6.63 16.00
N THR A 116 12.92 6.27 15.34
CA THR A 116 11.80 7.17 15.06
C THR A 116 10.69 6.96 16.09
N VAL A 117 10.29 8.04 16.76
CA VAL A 117 9.12 8.07 17.64
C VAL A 117 8.10 9.06 17.08
N LEU A 118 6.91 8.56 16.75
CA LEU A 118 5.76 9.35 16.35
C LEU A 118 4.95 9.67 17.62
N LEU A 119 5.04 10.91 18.08
CA LEU A 119 4.21 11.39 19.18
C LEU A 119 2.74 11.25 18.79
N GLY A 120 1.98 10.57 19.65
CA GLY A 120 0.59 10.23 19.38
C GLY A 120 0.36 9.20 18.27
N GLY A 121 1.39 8.42 17.90
CA GLY A 121 1.27 7.26 17.01
C GLY A 121 1.44 5.92 17.74
N CYS A 122 1.29 4.82 16.99
CA CYS A 122 1.35 3.46 17.53
C CYS A 122 2.80 2.92 17.63
N ASN A 123 3.77 3.61 17.01
CA ASN A 123 5.21 3.45 17.25
C ASN A 123 5.79 2.03 17.02
N VAL A 124 5.15 1.25 16.14
CA VAL A 124 5.69 -0.03 15.63
C VAL A 124 5.89 0.07 14.11
N VAL A 125 4.80 0.34 13.39
CA VAL A 125 4.78 0.51 11.94
C VAL A 125 4.03 1.80 11.61
N ALA A 126 4.38 2.41 10.48
CA ALA A 126 3.63 3.53 9.89
C ALA A 126 3.21 3.25 8.45
N ILE A 127 2.22 4.00 7.98
CA ILE A 127 1.86 4.10 6.57
C ILE A 127 1.88 5.57 6.13
N GLU A 128 2.60 5.86 5.05
CA GLU A 128 2.51 7.14 4.34
C GLU A 128 1.24 7.14 3.50
N VAL A 129 0.24 7.92 3.93
CA VAL A 129 -1.10 7.93 3.32
C VAL A 129 -1.03 8.55 1.93
N GLN A 130 -1.46 7.80 0.92
CA GLN A 130 -1.51 8.29 -0.46
C GLN A 130 -2.95 8.40 -0.96
N GLU A 131 -3.82 7.46 -0.58
CA GLU A 131 -5.22 7.44 -0.95
C GLU A 131 -6.12 6.96 0.20
N LEU A 132 -7.36 7.47 0.24
CA LEU A 132 -8.43 6.99 1.09
C LEU A 132 -9.48 6.31 0.21
N GLY A 133 -9.64 5.01 0.38
CA GLY A 133 -10.66 4.22 -0.33
C GLY A 133 -12.09 4.62 0.05
N GLU A 134 -13.02 4.28 -0.82
CA GLU A 134 -14.45 4.31 -0.54
C GLU A 134 -14.85 3.00 0.18
N ASN A 135 -15.85 3.08 1.06
CA ASN A 135 -16.37 1.92 1.79
C ASN A 135 -17.41 1.16 0.98
#